data_AF-A0A7K2ZBQ6-F1
#
_entry.id   AF-A0A7K2ZBQ6-F1
#
_cell.length_a   1.000
_cell.length_b   1.000
_cell.length_c   1.000
_cell.angle_alpha   90.00
_cell.angle_beta   90.00
_cell.angle_gamma   90.00
#
_symmetry.space_group_name_H-M   'P 1'
#
loop_
_entity.id
_entity.type
_entity.pdbx_description
1 polymer ?
#
loop_
_entity_poly.entity_id
_entity_poly.type
_entity_poly.pdbx_seq_one_letter_code
_entity_poly.pdbx_strand_id
1 'polypeptide(L)'
;LYAAFAPAGKAQADETAQSLAIDEGKKLYTVGCASCHGTGGQGTTDGPSLVGVGSAAVDFQVGTGRMPAQQPGAQVPKKKVIYAQAEIDQLAAYVASLGAGPIKPTDKQVDPAGADVAKGGELFRNNCAQCHNFTGKGGALTKGKYAPDLEGVSPKHIYEAMQTGPQSMPSFPDTTMPEQEKKDIIAYIQTVNGSETASPGGLSLGGLGPVSEGLFAWIFGLGALVATAVWVAAHTAKAKKS
;
A
#
# COMPACT_ATOMS: atom_id res chain seq x y z
N LEU A 1 56.55 -17.05 11.26
CA LEU A 1 55.25 -16.66 11.87
C LEU A 1 54.59 -15.61 10.99
N TYR A 2 54.03 -16.00 9.84
CA TYR A 2 53.41 -15.08 8.87
C TYR A 2 52.24 -15.81 8.20
N ALA A 3 51.08 -15.85 8.85
CA ALA A 3 49.79 -16.25 8.27
C ALA A 3 48.67 -16.19 9.33
N ALA A 4 48.34 -15.01 9.87
CA ALA A 4 47.26 -14.90 10.86
C ALA A 4 46.27 -13.75 10.62
N PHE A 5 46.32 -13.08 9.47
CA PHE A 5 45.32 -12.06 9.12
C PHE A 5 45.01 -12.14 7.62
N ALA A 6 43.95 -12.88 7.27
CA ALA A 6 43.31 -12.79 5.96
C ALA A 6 41.82 -12.48 6.18
N PRO A 7 41.34 -11.27 5.85
CA PRO A 7 39.91 -10.97 5.78
C PRO A 7 39.49 -10.99 4.30
N ALA A 8 39.09 -12.13 3.74
CA ALA A 8 38.67 -12.15 2.32
C ALA A 8 37.82 -13.39 1.95
N GLY A 9 36.60 -13.48 2.48
CA GLY A 9 35.66 -14.51 2.03
C GLY A 9 34.22 -14.01 1.93
N LYS A 10 33.75 -13.27 2.95
CA LYS A 10 32.37 -12.77 3.00
C LYS A 10 32.13 -11.53 2.13
N ALA A 11 33.00 -10.53 2.21
CA ALA A 11 32.86 -9.28 1.45
C ALA A 11 32.91 -9.51 -0.08
N GLN A 12 33.82 -10.38 -0.56
CA GLN A 12 33.95 -10.66 -1.98
C GLN A 12 32.76 -11.49 -2.54
N ALA A 13 32.16 -12.36 -1.72
CA ALA A 13 30.96 -13.12 -2.10
C ALA A 13 29.72 -12.22 -2.16
N ASP A 14 29.56 -11.28 -1.21
CA ASP A 14 28.45 -10.32 -1.20
C ASP A 14 28.55 -9.33 -2.38
N GLU A 15 29.74 -8.82 -2.70
CA GLU A 15 29.95 -7.96 -3.87
C GLU A 15 29.66 -8.68 -5.19
N THR A 16 30.09 -9.95 -5.31
CA THR A 16 29.82 -10.77 -6.51
C THR A 16 28.32 -11.08 -6.65
N ALA A 17 27.63 -11.38 -5.54
CA ALA A 17 26.19 -11.61 -5.56
C ALA A 17 25.41 -10.34 -5.93
N GLN A 18 25.83 -9.18 -5.41
CA GLN A 18 25.24 -7.89 -5.77
C GLN A 18 25.48 -7.54 -7.24
N SER A 19 26.68 -7.74 -7.77
CA SER A 19 26.96 -7.47 -9.18
C SER A 19 26.12 -8.36 -10.11
N LEU A 20 25.98 -9.64 -9.78
CA LEU A 20 25.11 -10.56 -10.53
C LEU A 20 23.64 -10.13 -10.48
N ALA A 21 23.14 -9.70 -9.33
CA ALA A 21 21.76 -9.21 -9.20
C ALA A 21 21.51 -7.94 -10.05
N ILE A 22 22.48 -7.02 -10.08
CA ILE A 22 22.42 -5.81 -10.91
C ILE A 22 22.43 -6.16 -12.40
N ASP A 23 23.28 -7.10 -12.83
CA ASP A 23 23.37 -7.51 -14.24
C ASP A 23 22.09 -8.19 -14.74
N GLU A 24 21.51 -9.10 -13.94
CA GLU A 24 20.21 -9.72 -14.27
C GLU A 24 19.07 -8.69 -14.22
N GLY A 25 19.08 -7.80 -13.23
CA GLY A 25 18.14 -6.70 -13.12
C GLY A 25 18.16 -5.77 -14.34
N LYS A 26 19.36 -5.48 -14.87
CA LYS A 26 19.53 -4.69 -16.09
C LYS A 26 18.91 -5.34 -17.32
N LYS A 27 18.99 -6.67 -17.46
CA LYS A 27 18.36 -7.40 -18.57
C LYS A 27 16.84 -7.29 -18.50
N LEU A 28 16.26 -7.53 -17.32
CA LEU A 28 14.81 -7.37 -17.09
C LEU A 28 14.36 -5.93 -17.36
N TYR A 29 15.12 -4.95 -16.86
CA TYR A 29 14.86 -3.53 -17.06
C TYR A 29 14.84 -3.13 -18.53
N THR A 30 15.81 -3.63 -19.30
CA THR A 30 15.95 -3.33 -20.74
C THR A 30 14.72 -3.76 -21.53
N VAL A 31 14.11 -4.89 -21.16
CA VAL A 31 12.93 -5.43 -21.83
C VAL A 31 11.63 -4.79 -21.33
N GLY A 32 11.50 -4.57 -20.02
CA GLY A 32 10.23 -4.22 -19.39
C GLY A 32 10.03 -2.75 -19.04
N CYS A 33 11.08 -1.93 -19.01
CA CYS A 33 11.04 -0.59 -18.41
C CYS A 33 11.71 0.50 -19.26
N ALA A 34 12.76 0.16 -20.01
CA ALA A 34 13.60 1.13 -20.72
C ALA A 34 12.86 1.96 -21.78
N SER A 35 11.75 1.45 -22.35
CA SER A 35 10.96 2.20 -23.33
C SER A 35 10.35 3.49 -22.77
N CYS A 36 9.96 3.48 -21.48
CA CYS A 36 9.37 4.65 -20.81
C CYS A 36 10.37 5.35 -19.89
N HIS A 37 11.28 4.62 -19.26
CA HIS A 37 12.20 5.17 -18.28
C HIS A 37 13.61 5.45 -18.84
N GLY A 38 13.83 5.21 -20.14
CA GLY A 38 15.12 5.38 -20.79
C GLY A 38 16.07 4.21 -20.51
N THR A 39 17.06 4.00 -21.37
CA THR A 39 17.99 2.85 -21.27
C THR A 39 18.84 2.84 -20.00
N GLY A 40 19.10 4.01 -19.39
CA GLY A 40 19.84 4.17 -18.14
C GLY A 40 18.99 4.69 -16.98
N GLY A 41 17.66 4.66 -17.08
CA GLY A 41 16.76 5.15 -16.03
C GLY A 41 16.64 6.67 -15.94
N GLN A 42 17.16 7.42 -16.91
CA GLN A 42 17.13 8.89 -16.93
C GLN A 42 15.73 9.49 -17.16
N GLY A 43 14.74 8.66 -17.50
CA GLY A 43 13.38 9.09 -17.87
C GLY A 43 13.25 9.51 -19.33
N THR A 44 12.00 9.56 -19.81
CA THR A 44 11.62 10.10 -21.12
C THR A 44 10.35 10.96 -20.96
N THR A 45 9.72 11.36 -22.05
CA THR A 45 8.38 11.98 -22.01
C THR A 45 7.30 11.01 -21.55
N ASP A 46 7.53 9.70 -21.69
CA ASP A 46 6.55 8.65 -21.41
C ASP A 46 6.70 8.06 -20.00
N GLY A 47 7.79 8.37 -19.29
CA GLY A 47 8.03 7.91 -17.93
C GLY A 47 9.06 8.76 -17.19
N PRO A 48 8.90 8.95 -15.87
CA PRO A 48 9.82 9.75 -15.08
C PRO A 48 11.20 9.09 -14.97
N SER A 49 12.18 9.85 -14.53
CA SER A 49 13.48 9.31 -14.12
C SER A 49 13.32 8.32 -12.96
N LEU A 50 14.11 7.26 -12.98
CA LEU A 50 14.25 6.28 -11.91
C LEU A 50 15.56 6.46 -11.13
N VAL A 51 16.40 7.42 -11.51
CA VAL A 51 17.60 7.75 -10.75
C VAL A 51 17.20 8.28 -9.37
N GLY A 52 17.65 7.60 -8.31
CA GLY A 52 17.42 8.00 -6.92
C GLY A 52 16.05 7.65 -6.33
N VAL A 53 15.19 6.93 -7.05
CA VAL A 53 13.91 6.46 -6.49
C VAL A 53 14.10 5.32 -5.48
N GLY A 54 15.23 4.61 -5.56
CA GLY A 54 15.63 3.56 -4.63
C GLY A 54 14.95 2.20 -4.84
N SER A 55 15.46 1.17 -4.14
CA SER A 55 14.95 -0.20 -4.25
C SER A 55 13.57 -0.38 -3.63
N ALA A 56 13.22 0.40 -2.60
CA ALA A 56 11.89 0.35 -1.97
C ALA A 56 10.78 0.76 -2.95
N ALA A 57 11.04 1.75 -3.82
CA ALA A 57 10.04 2.18 -4.80
C ALA A 57 9.80 1.10 -5.86
N VAL A 58 10.85 0.38 -6.26
CA VAL A 58 10.73 -0.72 -7.23
C VAL A 58 10.00 -1.91 -6.62
N ASP A 59 10.38 -2.34 -5.41
CA ASP A 59 9.70 -3.45 -4.72
C ASP A 59 8.22 -3.12 -4.52
N PHE A 60 7.88 -1.90 -4.09
CA PHE A 60 6.49 -1.48 -3.97
C PHE A 60 5.75 -1.44 -5.32
N GLN A 61 6.28 -0.73 -6.32
CA GLN A 61 5.56 -0.51 -7.57
C GLN A 61 5.41 -1.81 -8.38
N VAL A 62 6.45 -2.63 -8.42
CA VAL A 62 6.44 -3.91 -9.17
C VAL A 62 5.81 -5.03 -8.35
N GLY A 63 6.09 -5.10 -7.05
CA GLY A 63 5.54 -6.11 -6.12
C GLY A 63 4.07 -5.90 -5.76
N THR A 64 3.53 -4.70 -5.96
CA THR A 64 2.08 -4.48 -5.99
C THR A 64 1.48 -4.59 -7.39
N GLY A 65 2.31 -4.86 -8.40
CA GLY A 65 1.92 -5.01 -9.79
C GLY A 65 1.61 -3.71 -10.51
N ARG A 66 1.65 -2.53 -9.87
CA ARG A 66 1.37 -1.24 -10.54
C ARG A 66 2.28 -1.02 -11.75
N MET A 67 3.57 -1.28 -11.57
CA MET A 67 4.55 -1.26 -12.64
C MET A 67 4.89 -2.67 -13.13
N PRO A 68 5.16 -2.86 -14.43
CA PRO A 68 5.15 -1.86 -15.51
C PRO A 68 3.73 -1.40 -15.85
N ALA A 69 3.46 -0.11 -16.05
CA ALA A 69 2.11 0.37 -16.34
C ALA A 69 1.63 -0.14 -17.72
N GLN A 70 0.34 -0.52 -17.84
CA GLN A 70 -0.22 -0.92 -19.15
C GLN A 70 -0.60 0.29 -20.01
N GLN A 71 -1.07 1.36 -19.37
CA GLN A 71 -1.55 2.56 -20.04
C GLN A 71 -1.47 3.74 -19.08
N PRO A 72 -1.10 4.95 -19.57
CA PRO A 72 -1.17 6.17 -18.78
C PRO A 72 -2.61 6.46 -18.34
N GLY A 73 -2.76 7.10 -17.19
CA GLY A 73 -4.07 7.49 -16.67
C GLY A 73 -3.93 8.43 -15.49
N ALA A 74 -5.06 8.76 -14.86
CA ALA A 74 -5.07 9.59 -13.66
C ALA A 74 -4.15 9.02 -12.57
N GLN A 75 -4.15 7.69 -12.44
CA GLN A 75 -3.25 6.94 -11.56
C GLN A 75 -3.12 5.49 -12.01
N VAL A 76 -2.03 4.81 -11.63
CA VAL A 76 -1.77 3.43 -12.04
C VAL A 76 -2.40 2.45 -11.02
N PRO A 77 -3.42 1.65 -11.40
CA PRO A 77 -4.08 0.75 -10.46
C PRO A 77 -3.20 -0.46 -10.12
N LYS A 78 -3.52 -1.12 -8.99
CA LYS A 78 -3.01 -2.46 -8.68
C LYS A 78 -3.46 -3.42 -9.79
N LYS A 79 -2.56 -4.30 -10.23
CA LYS A 79 -2.88 -5.38 -11.16
C LYS A 79 -2.12 -6.65 -10.76
N LYS A 80 -2.33 -7.73 -11.53
CA LYS A 80 -1.62 -8.99 -11.31
C LYS A 80 -0.11 -8.75 -11.44
N VAL A 81 0.64 -9.20 -10.45
CA VAL A 81 2.11 -9.19 -10.46
C VAL A 81 2.59 -10.18 -11.51
N ILE A 82 3.51 -9.75 -12.38
CA ILE A 82 4.03 -10.55 -13.51
C ILE A 82 5.47 -11.01 -13.31
N TYR A 83 6.17 -10.45 -12.32
CA TYR A 83 7.55 -10.82 -11.96
C TYR A 83 7.55 -11.63 -10.67
N ALA A 84 8.42 -12.62 -10.59
CA ALA A 84 8.71 -13.32 -9.35
C ALA A 84 9.46 -12.40 -8.38
N GLN A 85 9.38 -12.65 -7.07
CA GLN A 85 10.04 -11.81 -6.06
C GLN A 85 11.56 -11.68 -6.32
N ALA A 86 12.23 -12.75 -6.77
CA ALA A 86 13.65 -12.69 -7.11
C ALA A 86 13.95 -11.74 -8.28
N GLU A 87 13.08 -11.68 -9.30
CA GLU A 87 13.21 -10.75 -10.43
C GLU A 87 12.95 -9.30 -9.99
N ILE A 88 12.02 -9.11 -9.06
CA ILE A 88 11.75 -7.80 -8.44
C ILE A 88 12.97 -7.33 -7.65
N ASP A 89 13.60 -8.21 -6.87
CA ASP A 89 14.81 -7.89 -6.11
C ASP A 89 15.98 -7.54 -7.03
N GLN A 90 16.13 -8.24 -8.17
CA GLN A 90 17.11 -7.92 -9.21
C GLN A 90 16.85 -6.56 -9.86
N LEU A 91 15.60 -6.29 -10.27
CA LEU A 91 15.20 -4.98 -10.80
C LEU A 91 15.48 -3.86 -9.78
N ALA A 92 15.15 -4.09 -8.52
CA ALA A 92 15.35 -3.14 -7.44
C ALA A 92 16.85 -2.88 -7.18
N ALA A 93 17.69 -3.92 -7.26
CA ALA A 93 19.15 -3.79 -7.16
C ALA A 93 19.72 -2.96 -8.31
N TYR A 94 19.29 -3.22 -9.55
CA TYR A 94 19.73 -2.44 -10.71
C TYR A 94 19.34 -0.96 -10.57
N VAL A 95 18.08 -0.64 -10.25
CA VAL A 95 17.64 0.75 -10.10
C VAL A 95 18.35 1.45 -8.93
N ALA A 96 18.61 0.75 -7.82
CA ALA A 96 19.40 1.29 -6.71
C ALA A 96 20.85 1.60 -7.10
N SER A 97 21.42 0.89 -8.08
CA SER A 97 22.77 1.19 -8.59
C SER A 97 22.82 2.48 -9.44
N LEU A 98 21.68 2.98 -9.93
CA LEU A 98 21.62 4.20 -10.74
C LEU A 98 21.75 5.47 -9.89
N GLY A 99 21.43 5.40 -8.60
CA GLY A 99 21.56 6.52 -7.67
C GLY A 99 21.03 6.22 -6.28
N ALA A 100 21.50 6.99 -5.29
CA ALA A 100 21.06 6.85 -3.90
C ALA A 100 19.57 7.16 -3.76
N GLY A 101 18.84 6.28 -3.08
CA GLY A 101 17.43 6.43 -2.80
C GLY A 101 16.98 5.52 -1.66
N PRO A 102 15.70 5.58 -1.26
CA PRO A 102 15.18 4.74 -0.20
C PRO A 102 15.35 3.24 -0.49
N ILE A 103 15.85 2.51 0.49
CA ILE A 103 16.07 1.07 0.37
C ILE A 103 14.85 0.28 0.85
N LYS A 104 14.67 -0.92 0.29
CA LYS A 104 13.70 -1.91 0.78
C LYS A 104 13.91 -2.14 2.29
N PRO A 105 12.85 -2.10 3.12
CA PRO A 105 12.96 -2.32 4.55
C PRO A 105 13.32 -3.78 4.83
N THR A 106 14.07 -4.01 5.91
CA THR A 106 14.36 -5.36 6.39
C THR A 106 13.18 -5.95 7.14
N ASP A 107 13.13 -7.28 7.28
CA ASP A 107 12.05 -7.96 8.01
C ASP A 107 11.88 -7.45 9.45
N LYS A 108 12.96 -7.03 10.10
CA LYS A 108 12.93 -6.45 11.45
C LYS A 108 12.26 -5.08 11.50
N GLN A 109 12.31 -4.32 10.42
CA GLN A 109 11.72 -2.97 10.33
C GLN A 109 10.21 -3.02 10.10
N VAL A 110 9.71 -4.14 9.61
CA VAL A 110 8.28 -4.35 9.31
C VAL A 110 7.61 -5.31 10.30
N ASP A 111 8.38 -5.88 11.24
CA ASP A 111 7.88 -6.71 12.33
C ASP A 111 7.05 -5.83 13.30
N PRO A 112 5.77 -6.19 13.56
CA PRO A 112 4.92 -5.48 14.51
C PRO A 112 5.35 -5.68 15.97
N ALA A 113 6.34 -6.52 16.27
CA ALA A 113 6.85 -6.70 17.63
C ALA A 113 7.34 -5.37 18.24
N GLY A 114 6.76 -5.01 19.39
CA GLY A 114 7.08 -3.76 20.09
C GLY A 114 6.40 -2.52 19.52
N ALA A 115 5.44 -2.66 18.61
CA ALA A 115 4.63 -1.56 18.10
C ALA A 115 3.55 -1.11 19.11
N ASP A 116 3.30 0.19 19.18
CA ASP A 116 2.21 0.80 19.94
C ASP A 116 1.04 1.11 19.00
N VAL A 117 -0.01 0.27 19.06
CA VAL A 117 -1.21 0.42 18.23
C VAL A 117 -1.96 1.72 18.53
N ALA A 118 -1.97 2.19 19.78
CA ALA A 118 -2.66 3.42 20.14
C ALA A 118 -1.93 4.64 19.57
N LYS A 119 -0.59 4.64 19.65
CA LYS A 119 0.23 5.68 19.00
C LYS A 119 0.09 5.64 17.48
N GLY A 120 0.10 4.43 16.90
CA GLY A 120 -0.14 4.22 15.47
C GLY A 120 -1.47 4.79 14.99
N GLY A 121 -2.53 4.61 15.77
CA GLY A 121 -3.85 5.17 15.48
C GLY A 121 -3.91 6.70 15.60
N GLU A 122 -3.14 7.31 16.49
CA GLU A 122 -2.97 8.77 16.53
C GLU A 122 -2.25 9.27 15.27
N LEU A 123 -1.10 8.68 14.95
CA LEU A 123 -0.28 9.04 13.79
C LEU A 123 -1.05 8.89 12.48
N PHE A 124 -1.75 7.76 12.31
CA PHE A 124 -2.52 7.49 11.11
C PHE A 124 -3.68 8.48 10.94
N ARG A 125 -4.40 8.82 12.02
CA ARG A 125 -5.48 9.81 11.96
C ARG A 125 -4.99 11.21 11.60
N ASN A 126 -3.82 11.58 12.09
CA ASN A 126 -3.25 12.90 11.83
C ASN A 126 -2.66 13.03 10.43
N ASN A 127 -2.06 11.95 9.90
CA ASN A 127 -1.24 12.01 8.68
C ASN A 127 -1.85 11.30 7.45
N CYS A 128 -2.71 10.29 7.65
CA CYS A 128 -3.10 9.36 6.58
C CYS A 128 -4.62 9.31 6.35
N ALA A 129 -5.42 9.41 7.42
CA ALA A 129 -6.88 9.20 7.38
C ALA A 129 -7.62 10.21 6.49
N GLN A 130 -7.03 11.39 6.27
CA GLN A 130 -7.57 12.40 5.35
C GLN A 130 -7.74 11.88 3.92
N CYS A 131 -6.89 10.93 3.51
CA CYS A 131 -6.96 10.28 2.21
C CYS A 131 -7.49 8.85 2.31
N HIS A 132 -7.01 8.08 3.29
CA HIS A 132 -7.28 6.64 3.39
C HIS A 132 -8.48 6.27 4.27
N ASN A 133 -9.24 7.24 4.80
CA ASN A 133 -10.28 7.04 5.81
C ASN A 133 -9.71 6.51 7.15
N PHE A 134 -10.49 6.54 8.23
CA PHE A 134 -10.03 6.23 9.60
C PHE A 134 -9.53 4.79 9.78
N THR A 135 -10.11 3.85 9.04
CA THR A 135 -9.78 2.42 9.08
C THR A 135 -8.99 1.96 7.85
N GLY A 136 -8.54 2.88 6.99
CA GLY A 136 -7.73 2.54 5.82
C GLY A 136 -8.51 2.10 4.58
N LYS A 137 -9.84 2.26 4.54
CA LYS A 137 -10.70 1.84 3.41
C LYS A 137 -10.53 2.64 2.12
N GLY A 138 -9.68 3.67 2.12
CA GLY A 138 -9.43 4.51 0.96
C GLY A 138 -10.44 5.65 0.81
N GLY A 139 -10.29 6.40 -0.28
CA GLY A 139 -11.08 7.62 -0.53
C GLY A 139 -10.85 8.20 -1.91
N ALA A 140 -11.82 8.97 -2.41
CA ALA A 140 -11.70 9.65 -3.70
C ALA A 140 -10.81 10.90 -3.58
N LEU A 141 -9.94 11.11 -4.56
CA LEU A 141 -9.08 12.28 -4.69
C LEU A 141 -9.46 13.09 -5.94
N THR A 142 -8.86 14.26 -6.08
CA THR A 142 -9.08 15.15 -7.23
C THR A 142 -8.61 14.51 -8.54
N LYS A 143 -9.22 14.93 -9.66
CA LYS A 143 -8.82 14.54 -11.03
C LYS A 143 -8.87 13.02 -11.29
N GLY A 144 -9.84 12.32 -10.69
CA GLY A 144 -10.04 10.87 -10.91
C GLY A 144 -9.03 9.97 -10.20
N LYS A 145 -8.22 10.53 -9.30
CA LYS A 145 -7.32 9.76 -8.42
C LYS A 145 -8.09 9.24 -7.21
N TYR A 146 -7.53 8.27 -6.51
CA TYR A 146 -8.08 7.72 -5.28
C TYR A 146 -6.98 7.15 -4.38
N ALA A 147 -7.20 7.21 -3.08
CA ALA A 147 -6.41 6.50 -2.09
C ALA A 147 -6.93 5.06 -2.05
N PRO A 148 -6.06 4.05 -2.26
CA PRO A 148 -6.48 2.66 -2.22
C PRO A 148 -6.87 2.21 -0.80
N ASP A 149 -7.68 1.16 -0.74
CA ASP A 149 -7.88 0.37 0.48
C ASP A 149 -6.56 -0.26 0.94
N LEU A 150 -6.31 -0.22 2.24
CA LEU A 150 -5.13 -0.73 2.92
C LEU A 150 -5.35 -2.13 3.51
N GLU A 151 -6.58 -2.66 3.46
CA GLU A 151 -6.88 -4.02 3.86
C GLU A 151 -6.08 -5.04 3.04
N GLY A 152 -5.47 -6.01 3.73
CA GLY A 152 -4.69 -7.09 3.11
C GLY A 152 -3.38 -6.65 2.43
N VAL A 153 -2.95 -5.40 2.63
CA VAL A 153 -1.63 -4.94 2.16
C VAL A 153 -0.56 -5.43 3.13
N SER A 154 0.54 -5.98 2.60
CA SER A 154 1.63 -6.49 3.45
C SER A 154 2.32 -5.35 4.22
N PRO A 155 2.79 -5.60 5.47
CA PRO A 155 3.57 -4.64 6.25
C PRO A 155 4.71 -3.99 5.48
N LYS A 156 5.44 -4.80 4.71
CA LYS A 156 6.51 -4.35 3.80
C LYS A 156 6.03 -3.27 2.83
N HIS A 157 4.95 -3.54 2.09
CA HIS A 157 4.44 -2.57 1.12
C HIS A 157 3.85 -1.32 1.79
N ILE A 158 3.30 -1.42 3.01
CA ILE A 158 2.85 -0.24 3.76
C ILE A 158 4.05 0.63 4.15
N TYR A 159 5.12 0.03 4.65
CA TYR A 159 6.36 0.73 4.98
C TYR A 159 6.95 1.43 3.76
N GLU A 160 7.06 0.72 2.63
CA GLU A 160 7.60 1.27 1.38
C GLU A 160 6.70 2.37 0.81
N ALA A 161 5.38 2.25 0.92
CA ALA A 161 4.45 3.31 0.52
C ALA A 161 4.68 4.58 1.32
N MET A 162 4.80 4.48 2.65
CA MET A 162 5.13 5.63 3.50
C MET A 162 6.49 6.20 3.12
N GLN A 163 7.50 5.36 2.96
CA GLN A 163 8.87 5.80 2.68
C GLN A 163 9.03 6.47 1.31
N THR A 164 8.31 6.02 0.28
CA THR A 164 8.53 6.44 -1.11
C THR A 164 7.48 7.43 -1.63
N GLY A 165 6.29 7.49 -1.03
CA GLY A 165 5.20 8.37 -1.47
C GLY A 165 4.71 8.03 -2.89
N PRO A 166 4.08 6.86 -3.11
CA PRO A 166 3.68 6.45 -4.44
C PRO A 166 2.58 7.35 -5.03
N GLN A 167 2.76 7.71 -6.30
CA GLN A 167 1.78 8.45 -7.12
C GLN A 167 1.44 9.84 -6.57
N SER A 168 0.35 9.98 -5.79
CA SER A 168 -0.05 11.26 -5.19
C SER A 168 0.00 11.24 -3.66
N MET A 169 0.45 10.13 -3.09
CA MET A 169 0.75 10.04 -1.67
C MET A 169 2.05 10.80 -1.38
N PRO A 170 2.10 11.70 -0.39
CA PRO A 170 3.36 12.31 0.02
C PRO A 170 4.32 11.27 0.61
N SER A 171 5.63 11.53 0.53
CA SER A 171 6.65 10.67 1.14
C SER A 171 6.88 11.05 2.61
N PHE A 172 7.06 10.03 3.43
CA PHE A 172 7.36 10.06 4.85
C PHE A 172 8.66 9.28 5.10
N PRO A 173 9.82 9.86 4.74
CA PRO A 173 11.11 9.21 4.98
C PRO A 173 11.38 9.01 6.48
N ASP A 174 12.31 8.12 6.82
CA ASP A 174 12.70 7.86 8.22
C ASP A 174 13.17 9.11 8.99
N THR A 175 13.54 10.19 8.28
CA THR A 175 13.88 11.49 8.88
C THR A 175 12.67 12.30 9.33
N THR A 176 11.49 12.06 8.76
CA THR A 176 10.24 12.75 9.13
C THR A 176 9.30 11.84 9.91
N MET A 177 9.31 10.54 9.61
CA MET A 177 8.54 9.51 10.28
C MET A 177 9.46 8.34 10.56
N PRO A 178 10.09 8.29 11.74
CA PRO A 178 11.03 7.24 12.13
C PRO A 178 10.44 5.83 12.01
N GLU A 179 11.32 4.84 11.89
CA GLU A 179 10.95 3.42 11.75
C GLU A 179 9.91 2.96 12.78
N GLN A 180 10.06 3.37 14.04
CA GLN A 180 9.11 3.00 15.10
C GLN A 180 7.71 3.53 14.83
N GLU A 181 7.58 4.78 14.39
CA GLU A 181 6.28 5.38 14.06
C GLU A 181 5.62 4.66 12.88
N LYS A 182 6.42 4.22 11.91
CA LYS A 182 5.94 3.40 10.79
C LYS A 182 5.44 2.04 11.26
N LYS A 183 6.16 1.39 12.17
CA LYS A 183 5.73 0.12 12.80
C LYS A 183 4.41 0.29 13.55
N ASP A 184 4.29 1.36 14.33
CA ASP A 184 3.07 1.70 15.06
C ASP A 184 1.89 1.86 14.10
N ILE A 185 2.06 2.61 13.01
CA ILE A 185 1.03 2.78 11.96
C ILE A 185 0.66 1.45 11.31
N ILE A 186 1.65 0.61 10.96
CA ILE A 186 1.41 -0.71 10.36
C ILE A 186 0.60 -1.59 11.33
N ALA A 187 0.99 -1.64 12.60
CA ALA A 187 0.30 -2.40 13.63
C ALA A 187 -1.15 -1.89 13.82
N TYR A 188 -1.36 -0.57 13.76
CA TYR A 188 -2.70 0.00 13.77
C TYR A 188 -3.54 -0.45 12.57
N ILE A 189 -3.02 -0.34 11.34
CA ILE A 189 -3.73 -0.75 10.12
C ILE A 189 -4.11 -2.23 10.18
N GLN A 190 -3.19 -3.09 10.64
CA GLN A 190 -3.45 -4.52 10.82
C GLN A 190 -4.50 -4.78 11.91
N THR A 191 -4.49 -4.00 12.99
CA THR A 191 -5.46 -4.14 14.09
C THR A 191 -6.86 -3.71 13.67
N VAL A 192 -7.02 -2.67 12.86
CA VAL A 192 -8.35 -2.19 12.43
C VAL A 192 -8.91 -2.91 11.19
N ASN A 193 -8.07 -3.65 10.47
CA ASN A 193 -8.45 -4.48 9.32
C ASN A 193 -8.33 -5.99 9.59
N GLY A 194 -7.98 -6.40 10.81
CA GLY A 194 -7.83 -7.80 11.17
C GLY A 194 -9.18 -8.52 11.21
N SER A 195 -9.19 -9.83 10.98
CA SER A 195 -10.41 -10.66 11.10
C SER A 195 -11.02 -10.62 12.50
N GLU A 196 -10.19 -10.41 13.52
CA GLU A 196 -10.57 -10.33 14.92
C GLU A 196 -11.01 -8.92 15.35
N THR A 197 -11.04 -7.95 14.42
CA THR A 197 -11.46 -6.58 14.73
C THR A 197 -12.93 -6.59 15.13
N ALA A 198 -13.19 -6.33 16.41
CA ALA A 198 -14.56 -6.16 16.88
C ALA A 198 -15.21 -5.00 16.11
N SER A 199 -16.41 -5.22 15.58
CA SER A 199 -17.30 -4.17 15.09
C SER A 199 -18.43 -3.97 16.11
N PRO A 200 -18.25 -3.07 17.10
CA PRO A 200 -19.27 -2.83 18.11
C PRO A 200 -20.52 -2.29 17.41
N GLY A 201 -21.63 -3.04 17.47
CA GLY A 201 -22.87 -2.69 16.75
C GLY A 201 -23.24 -3.64 15.60
N GLY A 202 -22.42 -4.66 15.31
CA GLY A 202 -22.74 -5.69 14.32
C GLY A 202 -22.09 -5.44 12.97
N LEU A 203 -22.90 -5.27 11.92
CA LEU A 203 -22.39 -5.13 10.56
C LEU A 203 -21.57 -3.83 10.39
N SER A 204 -20.33 -3.95 9.90
CA SER A 204 -19.44 -2.80 9.70
C SER A 204 -19.83 -1.90 8.51
N LEU A 205 -20.70 -2.39 7.61
CA LEU A 205 -21.17 -1.70 6.40
C LEU A 205 -20.04 -1.07 5.56
N GLY A 206 -18.89 -1.75 5.51
CA GLY A 206 -17.70 -1.29 4.78
C GLY A 206 -16.85 -0.26 5.52
N GLY A 207 -17.19 0.13 6.75
CA GLY A 207 -16.37 1.01 7.59
C GLY A 207 -16.28 2.46 7.09
N LEU A 208 -17.21 2.88 6.22
CA LEU A 208 -17.25 4.22 5.62
C LEU A 208 -18.09 5.22 6.44
N GLY A 209 -18.66 4.78 7.57
CA GLY A 209 -19.41 5.59 8.52
C GLY A 209 -20.80 6.01 8.02
N PRO A 210 -21.22 7.28 8.22
CA PRO A 210 -22.63 7.68 8.16
C PRO A 210 -23.25 7.56 6.77
N VAL A 211 -22.46 7.50 5.70
CA VAL A 211 -22.98 7.39 4.33
C VAL A 211 -23.53 5.99 4.06
N SER A 212 -22.74 4.95 4.33
CA SER A 212 -23.16 3.56 4.16
C SER A 212 -24.24 3.17 5.19
N GLU A 213 -24.09 3.64 6.44
CA GLU A 213 -25.08 3.45 7.49
C GLU A 213 -26.42 4.12 7.16
N GLY A 214 -26.38 5.37 6.68
CA GLY A 214 -27.57 6.12 6.28
C GLY A 214 -28.30 5.49 5.11
N LEU A 215 -27.58 5.02 4.09
CA LEU A 215 -28.17 4.30 2.96
C LEU A 215 -28.83 3.00 3.41
N PHE A 216 -28.17 2.24 4.29
CA PHE A 216 -28.73 1.01 4.85
C PHE A 216 -30.01 1.30 5.66
N ALA A 217 -29.97 2.30 6.54
CA ALA A 217 -31.12 2.72 7.33
C ALA A 217 -32.28 3.19 6.45
N TRP A 218 -32.00 3.87 5.34
CA TRP A 218 -33.02 4.34 4.40
C TRP A 218 -33.65 3.18 3.61
N ILE A 219 -32.86 2.24 3.09
CA ILE A 219 -33.39 1.12 2.31
C ILE A 219 -34.13 0.12 3.22
N PHE A 220 -33.48 -0.35 4.28
CA PHE A 220 -34.00 -1.44 5.09
C PHE A 220 -34.80 -0.95 6.28
N GLY A 221 -34.33 0.08 6.98
CA GLY A 221 -35.03 0.65 8.13
C GLY A 221 -36.34 1.31 7.72
N LEU A 222 -36.27 2.34 6.86
CA LEU A 222 -37.47 3.03 6.38
C LEU A 222 -38.33 2.11 5.51
N GLY A 223 -37.72 1.26 4.67
CA GLY A 223 -38.44 0.26 3.89
C GLY A 223 -39.29 -0.69 4.76
N ALA A 224 -38.74 -1.20 5.86
CA ALA A 224 -39.47 -2.05 6.80
C ALA A 224 -40.60 -1.29 7.52
N LEU A 225 -40.37 -0.03 7.90
CA LEU A 225 -41.40 0.81 8.51
C LEU A 225 -42.56 1.07 7.55
N VAL A 226 -42.28 1.39 6.28
CA VAL A 226 -43.30 1.60 5.25
C VAL A 226 -44.07 0.31 4.98
N ALA A 227 -43.38 -0.83 4.83
CA ALA A 227 -44.02 -2.12 4.63
C ALA A 227 -44.96 -2.49 5.81
N THR A 228 -44.52 -2.23 7.04
CA THR A 228 -45.32 -2.45 8.24
C THR A 228 -46.54 -1.53 8.27
N ALA A 229 -46.38 -0.25 7.96
CA ALA A 229 -47.49 0.70 7.91
C ALA A 229 -48.54 0.31 6.86
N VAL A 230 -48.11 -0.09 5.66
CA VAL A 230 -48.99 -0.60 4.60
C VAL A 230 -49.70 -1.87 5.04
N TRP A 231 -48.98 -2.81 5.67
CA TRP A 231 -49.56 -4.05 6.19
C TRP A 231 -50.63 -3.77 7.25
N VAL A 232 -50.34 -2.90 8.22
CA VAL A 232 -51.30 -2.48 9.26
C VAL A 232 -52.53 -1.85 8.62
N ALA A 233 -52.36 -0.89 7.71
CA ALA A 233 -53.47 -0.23 7.03
C ALA A 233 -54.35 -1.21 6.24
N ALA A 234 -53.75 -2.17 5.54
CA ALA A 234 -54.47 -3.19 4.77
C ALA A 234 -55.29 -4.15 5.66
N HIS A 235 -54.86 -4.42 6.89
CA HIS A 235 -55.51 -5.38 7.80
C HIS A 235 -56.44 -4.72 8.83
N THR A 236 -56.33 -3.42 9.09
CA THR A 236 -57.30 -2.66 9.91
C THR A 236 -58.48 -2.11 9.12
N ALA A 237 -58.32 -1.82 7.81
CA ALA A 237 -59.40 -1.32 6.97
C ALA A 237 -60.55 -2.33 6.71
N LYS A 238 -60.39 -3.62 7.08
CA LYS A 238 -61.48 -4.62 7.03
C LYS A 238 -62.52 -4.50 8.17
N ALA A 239 -62.36 -3.58 9.12
CA ALA A 239 -63.32 -3.36 10.20
C ALA A 239 -64.46 -2.36 9.88
N LYS A 240 -64.52 -1.79 8.67
CA LYS A 240 -65.58 -0.86 8.24
C LYS A 240 -66.28 -1.32 6.96
N LYS A 241 -66.88 -2.51 7.02
CA LYS A 241 -68.05 -2.86 6.20
C LYS A 241 -69.05 -3.58 7.12
N SER A 242 -69.75 -2.79 7.92
CA SER A 242 -71.05 -3.12 8.49
C SER A 242 -72.01 -2.01 8.13
#